data_AF-A0AAW1MF75-F1
#
_entry.id   AF-A0AAW1MF75-F1
#
_cell.length_a   1.000
_cell.length_b   1.000
_cell.length_c   1.000
_cell.angle_alpha   90.00
_cell.angle_beta   90.00
_cell.angle_gamma   90.00
#
_symmetry.space_group_name_H-M   'P 1'
#
loop_
_entity.id
_entity.type
_entity.pdbx_description
1 polymer ?
#
loop_
_entity_poly.entity_id
_entity_poly.type
_entity_poly.pdbx_seq_one_letter_code
_entity_poly.pdbx_strand_id
1 'polypeptide(L)'
;MWAAKLPGEGAALYDACVAMTDIMSQLGIAIDGGKDSLSMAARVGGKTVKAPGTLVVSTYAPCPDVRKVVTPDLKAPSMGKSATLLFVDLSHDCNRLGGSALAQCYKQLGNDVPDVNNVEDLKNAFNATQELIRDGAILSGHDVSDGGLITCLLEMCFSGMSGIEAHISHRSGKAIPILFSEEIGWVLEVLDSDVKHCLAVFEKHHAPVYKIGKSVGFGMQSRIAITVNNSSIESSVLPLMKMWEDTSYRLELRQTIKECADAEYESLSTRTGPKYKLSFDPDSTKCFARDAPVKVAVLREEGTNGDREMAAALVRVGFKVWDVTMQDLLSGAITLDEFRGVIFPGGFSYADVLGSAKGWAASILFNEEIEHQFKKFVSRPDTFSLGVCNGCQLMALIGWVGHLEDPQGKPDIMLEHNKSERYECRWSTVKITKSQAIMLRGMDESIFGVWVAHGEGRFVFKDDRVYRDLVADKCVCLRYVDDYGAPTEAYPMNPNGSVEGLAGICSKDGRHLAMMPHPERCVQPFQWPYMPRDWTNFQKSPWEKMFRNAYEWCISV
;
A
#
# COMPACT_ATOMS: atom_id res chain seq x y z
N MET A 1 1.39 22.73 -18.91
CA MET A 1 1.36 23.99 -18.14
C MET A 1 2.42 24.94 -18.70
N TRP A 2 2.04 26.17 -19.06
CA TRP A 2 2.94 27.10 -19.74
C TRP A 2 2.61 28.57 -19.44
N ALA A 3 3.58 29.48 -19.58
CA ALA A 3 3.35 30.93 -19.48
C ALA A 3 3.20 31.56 -20.88
N ALA A 4 2.31 31.03 -21.72
CA ALA A 4 2.28 31.24 -23.18
C ALA A 4 2.14 32.71 -23.63
N LYS A 5 1.66 33.60 -22.76
CA LYS A 5 1.53 35.04 -23.04
C LYS A 5 2.85 35.82 -22.91
N LEU A 6 3.90 35.22 -22.34
CA LEU A 6 5.21 35.85 -22.25
C LEU A 6 5.99 35.68 -23.57
N PRO A 7 6.89 36.62 -23.92
CA PRO A 7 7.66 36.56 -25.16
C PRO A 7 8.42 35.23 -25.30
N GLY A 8 8.27 34.56 -26.46
CA GLY A 8 8.95 33.30 -26.78
C GLY A 8 8.24 32.03 -26.27
N GLU A 9 7.46 32.13 -25.21
CA GLU A 9 6.84 30.97 -24.55
C GLU A 9 5.80 30.26 -25.43
N GLY A 10 5.06 31.00 -26.25
CA GLY A 10 4.12 30.40 -27.20
C GLY A 10 4.80 29.54 -28.27
N ALA A 11 5.99 29.95 -28.72
CA ALA A 11 6.78 29.17 -29.68
C ALA A 11 7.37 27.92 -29.02
N ALA A 12 7.93 28.06 -27.82
CA ALA A 12 8.45 26.93 -27.06
C ALA A 12 7.38 25.87 -26.73
N LEU A 13 6.15 26.31 -26.43
CA LEU A 13 5.01 25.42 -26.27
C LEU A 13 4.70 24.65 -27.57
N TYR A 14 4.69 25.34 -28.71
CA TYR A 14 4.45 24.72 -30.01
C TYR A 14 5.52 23.65 -30.32
N ASP A 15 6.80 23.99 -30.14
CA ASP A 15 7.91 23.07 -30.37
C ASP A 15 7.83 21.84 -29.46
N ALA A 16 7.48 22.02 -28.18
CA ALA A 16 7.27 20.93 -27.25
C ALA A 16 6.09 20.03 -27.65
N CYS A 17 4.99 20.61 -28.15
CA CYS A 17 3.86 19.84 -28.67
C CYS A 17 4.24 19.03 -29.91
N VAL A 18 4.98 19.62 -30.86
CA VAL A 18 5.48 18.93 -32.06
C VAL A 18 6.38 17.75 -31.66
N ALA A 19 7.38 18.00 -30.81
CA ALA A 19 8.29 16.96 -30.33
C ALA A 19 7.55 15.82 -29.63
N MET A 20 6.59 16.14 -28.77
CA MET A 20 5.74 15.15 -28.10
C MET A 20 4.93 14.32 -29.11
N THR A 21 4.29 14.95 -30.09
CA THR A 21 3.51 14.21 -31.10
C THR A 21 4.38 13.33 -31.98
N ASP A 22 5.58 13.79 -32.32
CA ASP A 22 6.52 13.06 -33.19
C ASP A 22 7.04 11.78 -32.51
N ILE A 23 7.46 11.87 -31.24
CA ILE A 23 7.93 10.70 -30.51
C ILE A 23 6.79 9.73 -30.18
N MET A 24 5.62 10.23 -29.76
CA MET A 24 4.47 9.37 -29.47
C MET A 24 4.01 8.62 -30.72
N SER A 25 4.03 9.28 -31.88
CA SER A 25 3.72 8.63 -33.16
C SER A 25 4.68 7.49 -33.48
N GLN A 26 5.98 7.69 -33.30
CA GLN A 26 7.00 6.65 -33.51
C GLN A 26 6.87 5.48 -32.53
N LEU A 27 6.53 5.76 -31.27
CA LEU A 27 6.27 4.75 -30.24
C LEU A 27 4.92 4.05 -30.41
N GLY A 28 4.02 4.56 -31.25
CA GLY A 28 2.66 4.03 -31.42
C GLY A 28 1.75 4.33 -30.22
N ILE A 29 2.00 5.42 -29.50
CA ILE A 29 1.22 5.86 -28.34
C ILE A 29 0.20 6.90 -28.78
N ALA A 30 -1.07 6.65 -28.52
CA ALA A 30 -2.15 7.59 -28.83
C ALA A 30 -2.36 8.62 -27.70
N ILE A 31 -2.79 9.82 -28.08
CA ILE A 31 -3.24 10.88 -27.15
C ILE A 31 -4.77 10.85 -27.12
N ASP A 32 -5.36 10.39 -26.02
CA ASP A 32 -6.81 10.22 -25.86
C ASP A 32 -7.45 11.37 -25.04
N GLY A 33 -6.65 12.32 -24.58
CA GLY A 33 -7.13 13.46 -23.81
C GLY A 33 -5.99 14.34 -23.32
N GLY A 34 -6.34 15.56 -22.89
CA GLY A 34 -5.36 16.51 -22.37
C GLY A 34 -6.03 17.73 -21.78
N LYS A 35 -5.23 18.53 -21.08
CA LYS A 35 -5.63 19.82 -20.52
C LYS A 35 -4.45 20.79 -20.57
N ASP A 36 -4.73 22.04 -20.88
CA ASP A 36 -3.76 23.13 -20.82
C ASP A 36 -4.03 24.09 -19.66
N SER A 37 -2.96 24.78 -19.26
CA SER A 37 -3.00 25.92 -18.35
C SER A 37 -1.90 26.88 -18.79
N LEU A 38 -2.31 28.03 -19.33
CA LEU A 38 -1.46 28.92 -20.14
C LEU A 38 -1.07 30.24 -19.44
N SER A 39 -1.40 30.37 -18.17
CA SER A 39 -1.14 31.55 -17.33
C SER A 39 -0.19 31.26 -16.19
N MET A 40 0.83 30.43 -16.41
CA MET A 40 1.80 30.01 -15.38
C MET A 40 2.85 31.09 -15.07
N ALA A 41 2.40 32.32 -14.86
CA ALA A 41 3.22 33.44 -14.44
C ALA A 41 2.45 34.33 -13.46
N ALA A 42 3.15 34.82 -12.45
CA ALA A 42 2.61 35.72 -11.43
C ALA A 42 3.49 36.96 -11.29
N ARG A 43 2.89 38.09 -10.89
CA ARG A 43 3.63 39.30 -10.51
C ARG A 43 3.84 39.32 -9.00
N VAL A 44 5.08 39.28 -8.56
CA VAL A 44 5.48 39.30 -7.15
C VAL A 44 6.43 40.46 -6.93
N GLY A 45 6.05 41.43 -6.09
CA GLY A 45 6.87 42.61 -5.81
C GLY A 45 7.25 43.41 -7.07
N GLY A 46 6.34 43.51 -8.04
CA GLY A 46 6.57 44.19 -9.32
C GLY A 46 7.34 43.36 -10.38
N LYS A 47 7.95 42.24 -9.99
CA LYS A 47 8.67 41.32 -10.89
C LYS A 47 7.77 40.21 -11.40
N THR A 48 7.97 39.79 -12.64
CA THR A 48 7.31 38.60 -13.21
C THR A 48 8.10 37.36 -12.81
N VAL A 49 7.45 36.45 -12.10
CA VAL A 49 7.94 35.10 -11.81
C VAL A 49 7.13 34.14 -12.68
N LYS A 50 7.81 33.36 -13.54
CA LYS A 50 7.17 32.36 -14.40
C LYS A 50 7.59 30.96 -13.97
N ALA A 51 6.67 30.01 -14.09
CA ALA A 51 7.04 28.60 -14.04
C ALA A 51 7.80 28.22 -15.33
N PRO A 52 8.69 27.21 -15.28
CA PRO A 52 9.18 26.56 -16.49
C PRO A 52 8.01 26.05 -17.34
N GLY A 53 8.27 25.86 -18.63
CA GLY A 53 7.38 25.06 -19.46
C GLY A 53 7.32 23.63 -18.92
N THR A 54 6.13 23.13 -18.64
CA THR A 54 5.95 21.81 -18.00
C THR A 54 4.94 20.99 -18.77
N LEU A 55 5.42 19.92 -19.41
CA LEU A 55 4.60 18.84 -19.91
C LEU A 55 4.52 17.76 -18.84
N VAL A 56 3.31 17.32 -18.51
CA VAL A 56 3.08 16.15 -17.65
C VAL A 56 2.36 15.12 -18.51
N VAL A 57 3.00 13.97 -18.70
CA VAL A 57 2.43 12.85 -19.46
C VAL A 57 1.94 11.80 -18.45
N SER A 58 0.66 11.46 -18.53
CA SER A 58 0.08 10.35 -17.77
C SER A 58 -0.26 9.23 -18.73
N THR A 59 0.33 8.06 -18.51
CA THR A 59 0.11 6.87 -19.35
C THR A 59 -0.82 5.89 -18.64
N TYR A 60 -1.66 5.21 -19.41
CA TYR A 60 -2.44 4.07 -18.95
C TYR A 60 -2.37 2.98 -20.01
N ALA A 61 -2.26 1.75 -19.56
CA ALA A 61 -2.20 0.58 -20.40
C ALA A 61 -2.95 -0.59 -19.74
N PRO A 62 -3.58 -1.48 -20.52
CA PRO A 62 -4.07 -2.74 -19.98
C PRO A 62 -2.91 -3.51 -19.33
N CYS A 63 -3.13 -4.04 -18.12
CA CYS A 63 -2.20 -4.94 -17.45
C CYS A 63 -2.72 -6.38 -17.56
N PRO A 64 -2.14 -7.22 -18.45
CA PRO A 64 -2.63 -8.58 -18.66
C PRO A 64 -2.50 -9.47 -17.42
N ASP A 65 -1.49 -9.21 -16.58
CA ASP A 65 -1.25 -9.96 -15.34
C ASP A 65 -0.64 -9.08 -14.25
N VAL A 66 -1.48 -8.62 -13.31
CA VAL A 66 -1.08 -7.79 -12.16
C VAL A 66 -0.13 -8.48 -11.18
N ARG A 67 0.08 -9.80 -11.31
CA ARG A 67 0.99 -10.57 -10.44
C ARG A 67 2.44 -10.51 -10.89
N LYS A 68 2.71 -10.01 -12.10
CA LYS A 68 4.05 -9.91 -12.70
C LYS A 68 4.65 -8.51 -12.61
N VAL A 69 4.09 -7.65 -11.76
CA VAL A 69 4.62 -6.29 -11.56
C VAL A 69 6.02 -6.38 -10.96
N VAL A 70 6.94 -5.62 -11.55
CA VAL A 70 8.31 -5.45 -11.07
C VAL A 70 8.35 -4.17 -10.23
N THR A 71 8.98 -4.26 -9.08
CA THR A 71 9.11 -3.19 -8.08
C THR A 71 10.58 -2.93 -7.76
N PRO A 72 10.95 -1.75 -7.20
CA PRO A 72 12.35 -1.40 -6.95
C PRO A 72 13.04 -2.19 -5.83
N ASP A 73 12.29 -2.86 -4.95
CA ASP A 73 12.89 -3.57 -3.81
C ASP A 73 13.80 -4.70 -4.29
N LEU A 74 15.10 -4.59 -3.97
CA LEU A 74 16.06 -5.68 -4.18
C LEU A 74 15.66 -6.90 -3.35
N LYS A 75 15.57 -8.07 -4.01
CA LYS A 75 14.97 -9.27 -3.40
C LYS A 75 15.99 -10.36 -3.11
N ALA A 76 17.03 -10.51 -3.93
CA ALA A 76 17.94 -11.65 -3.81
C ALA A 76 18.63 -11.74 -2.43
N PRO A 77 19.09 -10.64 -1.80
CA PRO A 77 19.77 -10.73 -0.51
C PRO A 77 18.88 -11.25 0.63
N SER A 78 17.63 -10.81 0.71
CA SER A 78 16.68 -11.31 1.73
C SER A 78 16.34 -12.80 1.56
N MET A 79 16.49 -13.32 0.34
CA MET A 79 16.32 -14.74 0.00
C MET A 79 17.59 -15.58 0.20
N GLY A 80 18.72 -14.96 0.56
CA GLY A 80 20.02 -15.63 0.61
C GLY A 80 20.52 -16.10 -0.76
N LYS A 81 20.11 -15.43 -1.84
CA LYS A 81 20.49 -15.75 -3.22
C LYS A 81 21.46 -14.71 -3.79
N SER A 82 22.17 -15.09 -4.86
CA SER A 82 22.99 -14.19 -5.65
C SER A 82 22.23 -13.69 -6.88
N ALA A 83 22.34 -12.39 -7.15
CA ALA A 83 21.74 -11.74 -8.30
C ALA A 83 22.66 -10.67 -8.88
N THR A 84 22.55 -10.50 -10.19
CA THR A 84 23.30 -9.53 -10.98
C THR A 84 22.41 -8.32 -11.29
N LEU A 85 22.99 -7.13 -11.25
CA LEU A 85 22.37 -5.88 -11.70
C LEU A 85 22.69 -5.66 -13.18
N LEU A 86 21.65 -5.53 -13.99
CA LEU A 86 21.73 -5.17 -15.41
C LEU A 86 21.24 -3.73 -15.58
N PHE A 87 22.03 -2.88 -16.24
CA PHE A 87 21.64 -1.53 -16.59
C PHE A 87 21.29 -1.47 -18.07
N VAL A 88 20.03 -1.17 -18.36
CA VAL A 88 19.53 -0.83 -19.68
C VAL A 88 19.82 0.66 -19.88
N ASP A 89 20.93 0.95 -20.54
CA ASP A 89 21.47 2.29 -20.68
C ASP A 89 21.20 2.83 -22.09
N LEU A 90 20.27 3.80 -22.19
CA LEU A 90 19.91 4.46 -23.44
C LEU A 90 20.54 5.85 -23.55
N SER A 91 21.56 6.15 -22.73
CA SER A 91 22.25 7.45 -22.76
C SER A 91 23.14 7.65 -23.99
N HIS A 92 23.50 6.57 -24.70
CA HIS A 92 24.48 6.61 -25.80
C HIS A 92 25.79 7.31 -25.41
N ASP A 93 26.28 7.03 -24.19
CA ASP A 93 27.48 7.64 -23.60
C ASP A 93 27.40 9.18 -23.40
N CYS A 94 26.23 9.78 -23.60
CA CYS A 94 25.97 11.17 -23.23
C CYS A 94 25.83 11.26 -21.71
N ASN A 95 26.43 12.28 -21.09
CA ASN A 95 26.37 12.48 -19.63
C ASN A 95 25.86 13.89 -19.28
N ARG A 96 24.66 14.23 -19.78
CA ARG A 96 24.12 15.60 -19.76
C ARG A 96 23.56 15.94 -18.37
N LEU A 97 23.93 17.12 -17.85
CA LEU A 97 23.59 17.58 -16.49
C LEU A 97 22.71 18.83 -16.46
N GLY A 98 22.42 19.42 -17.62
CA GLY A 98 21.49 20.54 -17.73
C GLY A 98 20.10 20.12 -17.27
N GLY A 99 19.44 20.98 -16.48
CA GLY A 99 18.11 20.72 -15.91
C GLY A 99 18.08 19.76 -14.73
N SER A 100 19.18 19.08 -14.42
CA SER A 100 19.20 18.02 -13.40
C SER A 100 18.96 18.51 -11.97
N ALA A 101 18.50 17.60 -11.11
CA ALA A 101 18.42 17.79 -9.66
C ALA A 101 19.78 18.20 -9.07
N LEU A 102 20.89 17.64 -9.56
CA LEU A 102 22.24 18.05 -9.16
C LEU A 102 22.48 19.53 -9.47
N ALA A 103 22.22 19.97 -10.70
CA ALA A 103 22.39 21.38 -11.07
C ALA A 103 21.50 22.29 -10.19
N GLN A 104 20.25 21.88 -9.93
CA GLN A 104 19.33 22.60 -9.07
C GLN A 104 19.86 22.75 -7.63
N CYS A 105 20.42 21.70 -7.03
CA CYS A 105 21.03 21.75 -5.69
C CYS A 105 22.17 22.76 -5.61
N TYR A 106 22.89 22.99 -6.72
CA TYR A 106 23.95 23.98 -6.82
C TYR A 106 23.49 25.34 -7.38
N LYS A 107 22.18 25.59 -7.45
CA LYS A 107 21.57 26.83 -7.97
C LYS A 107 22.01 27.14 -9.41
N GLN A 108 22.22 26.10 -10.21
CA GLN A 108 22.60 26.17 -11.61
C GLN A 108 21.50 25.56 -12.48
N LEU A 109 21.48 25.96 -13.76
CA LEU A 109 20.66 25.31 -14.78
C LEU A 109 21.47 24.29 -15.59
N GLY A 110 22.76 24.54 -15.82
CA GLY A 110 23.56 23.79 -16.78
C GLY A 110 23.26 24.18 -18.23
N ASN A 111 23.80 23.42 -19.20
CA ASN A 111 23.76 23.75 -20.62
C ASN A 111 23.11 22.66 -21.47
N ASP A 112 23.60 21.42 -21.36
CA ASP A 112 23.15 20.30 -22.18
C ASP A 112 22.18 19.45 -21.37
N VAL A 113 20.94 19.29 -21.86
CA VAL A 113 19.85 18.57 -21.18
C VAL A 113 19.72 17.13 -21.71
N PRO A 114 19.39 16.13 -20.87
CA PRO A 114 19.01 14.79 -21.32
C PRO A 114 17.89 14.82 -22.37
N ASP A 115 17.93 13.87 -23.31
CA ASP A 115 16.97 13.74 -24.41
C ASP A 115 16.97 12.32 -24.99
N VAL A 116 15.92 11.93 -25.70
CA VAL A 116 15.80 10.64 -26.40
C VAL A 116 16.69 10.66 -27.64
N ASN A 117 17.87 10.04 -27.54
CA ASN A 117 18.82 10.00 -28.65
C ASN A 117 18.39 9.04 -29.77
N ASN A 118 17.73 7.93 -29.43
CA ASN A 118 17.20 6.96 -30.39
C ASN A 118 15.87 6.36 -29.89
N VAL A 119 14.79 6.64 -30.63
CA VAL A 119 13.43 6.17 -30.28
C VAL A 119 13.30 4.65 -30.48
N GLU A 120 14.00 4.07 -31.45
CA GLU A 120 13.93 2.64 -31.73
C GLU A 120 14.61 1.83 -30.61
N ASP A 121 15.72 2.32 -30.06
CA ASP A 121 16.39 1.65 -28.93
C ASP A 121 15.51 1.66 -27.68
N LEU A 122 14.80 2.76 -27.41
CA LEU A 122 13.81 2.84 -26.33
C LEU A 122 12.70 1.80 -26.52
N LYS A 123 12.16 1.71 -27.73
CA LYS A 123 11.11 0.73 -28.08
C LYS A 123 11.59 -0.71 -27.94
N ASN A 124 12.79 -1.01 -28.43
CA ASN A 124 13.42 -2.33 -28.35
C ASN A 124 13.70 -2.73 -26.91
N ALA A 125 14.27 -1.82 -26.12
CA ALA A 125 14.55 -2.03 -24.70
C ALA A 125 13.26 -2.27 -23.90
N PHE A 126 12.20 -1.50 -24.17
CA PHE A 126 10.88 -1.71 -23.57
C PHE A 126 10.34 -3.10 -23.90
N ASN A 127 10.36 -3.49 -25.19
CA ASN A 127 9.85 -4.80 -25.63
C ASN A 127 10.64 -5.98 -25.04
N ALA A 128 11.97 -5.87 -24.96
CA ALA A 128 12.82 -6.85 -24.29
C ALA A 128 12.45 -6.99 -22.81
N THR A 129 12.26 -5.86 -22.12
CA THR A 129 11.88 -5.85 -20.71
C THR A 129 10.49 -6.46 -20.51
N GLN A 130 9.52 -6.18 -21.38
CA GLN A 130 8.18 -6.80 -21.33
C GLN A 130 8.23 -8.33 -21.56
N GLU A 131 9.11 -8.81 -22.45
CA GLU A 131 9.35 -10.24 -22.64
C GLU A 131 9.88 -10.88 -21.35
N LEU A 132 10.89 -10.27 -20.71
CA LEU A 132 11.47 -10.78 -19.47
C LEU A 132 10.51 -10.73 -18.26
N ILE A 133 9.65 -9.71 -18.17
CA ILE A 133 8.56 -9.64 -17.18
C ILE A 133 7.60 -10.82 -17.40
N ARG A 134 7.21 -11.07 -18.65
CA ARG A 134 6.33 -12.20 -18.99
C ARG A 134 6.98 -13.54 -18.66
N ASP A 135 8.28 -13.67 -18.85
CA ASP A 135 9.03 -14.89 -18.54
C ASP A 135 9.25 -15.07 -17.02
N GLY A 136 9.08 -14.01 -16.22
CA GLY A 136 9.33 -14.03 -14.78
C GLY A 136 10.81 -13.99 -14.42
N ALA A 137 11.67 -13.53 -15.34
CA ALA A 137 13.14 -13.54 -15.19
C ALA A 137 13.68 -12.33 -14.40
N ILE A 138 12.86 -11.30 -14.16
CA ILE A 138 13.23 -10.08 -13.44
C ILE A 138 12.76 -10.19 -11.99
N LEU A 139 13.68 -10.00 -11.03
CA LEU A 139 13.35 -9.96 -9.61
C LEU A 139 12.83 -8.59 -9.17
N SER A 140 13.53 -7.54 -9.56
CA SER A 140 13.25 -6.15 -9.21
C SER A 140 13.81 -5.23 -10.30
N GLY A 141 13.39 -3.98 -10.29
CA GLY A 141 13.88 -3.00 -11.25
C GLY A 141 13.34 -1.60 -10.98
N HIS A 142 14.10 -0.61 -11.43
CA HIS A 142 13.79 0.80 -11.21
C HIS A 142 14.38 1.67 -12.33
N ASP A 143 13.69 2.73 -12.73
CA ASP A 143 14.12 3.63 -13.79
C ASP A 143 15.10 4.70 -13.30
N VAL A 144 15.84 5.28 -14.23
CA VAL A 144 16.73 6.43 -14.01
C VAL A 144 15.94 7.70 -14.34
N SER A 145 15.74 8.54 -13.32
CA SER A 145 15.03 9.82 -13.43
C SER A 145 15.73 10.89 -12.57
N ASP A 146 15.00 11.61 -11.70
CA ASP A 146 15.53 12.71 -10.89
C ASP A 146 16.73 12.28 -10.03
N GLY A 147 17.85 12.99 -10.16
CA GLY A 147 19.11 12.66 -9.48
C GLY A 147 19.93 11.54 -10.12
N GLY A 148 19.44 10.93 -11.19
CA GLY A 148 20.20 10.02 -12.07
C GLY A 148 20.39 8.61 -11.52
N LEU A 149 21.37 7.90 -12.10
CA LEU A 149 21.65 6.49 -11.80
C LEU A 149 21.95 6.24 -10.32
N ILE A 150 22.59 7.20 -9.62
CA ILE A 150 22.86 7.05 -8.19
C ILE A 150 21.56 6.99 -7.38
N THR A 151 20.59 7.87 -7.64
CA THR A 151 19.30 7.84 -6.94
C THR A 151 18.56 6.53 -7.23
N CYS A 152 18.51 6.11 -8.50
CA CYS A 152 17.91 4.85 -8.91
C CYS A 152 18.47 3.66 -8.10
N LEU A 153 19.80 3.51 -8.05
CA LEU A 153 20.47 2.45 -7.29
C LEU A 153 20.20 2.54 -5.78
N LEU A 154 20.21 3.75 -5.21
CA LEU A 154 19.96 3.94 -3.79
C LEU A 154 18.51 3.65 -3.40
N GLU A 155 17.53 4.04 -4.21
CA GLU A 155 16.12 3.72 -3.96
C GLU A 155 15.84 2.22 -4.03
N MET A 156 16.51 1.49 -4.93
CA MET A 156 16.50 0.03 -4.93
C MET A 156 17.08 -0.56 -3.64
N CYS A 157 18.18 0.00 -3.13
CA CYS A 157 18.75 -0.39 -1.83
C CYS A 157 17.80 -0.14 -0.66
N PHE A 158 17.15 1.03 -0.61
CA PHE A 158 16.25 1.43 0.48
C PHE A 158 15.01 0.52 0.51
N SER A 159 14.35 0.36 -0.63
CA SER A 159 13.15 -0.45 -0.77
C SER A 159 13.41 -1.94 -0.51
N GLY A 160 14.59 -2.45 -0.88
CA GLY A 160 15.01 -3.83 -0.61
C GLY A 160 15.67 -4.05 0.75
N MET A 161 15.90 -3.00 1.55
CA MET A 161 16.77 -3.02 2.74
C MET A 161 18.09 -3.78 2.47
N SER A 162 18.69 -3.54 1.32
CA SER A 162 19.79 -4.35 0.80
C SER A 162 20.93 -3.47 0.29
N GLY A 163 22.14 -4.00 0.34
CA GLY A 163 23.32 -3.35 -0.20
C GLY A 163 23.55 -3.68 -1.67
N ILE A 164 24.56 -3.04 -2.27
CA ILE A 164 25.00 -3.29 -3.64
C ILE A 164 26.52 -3.19 -3.76
N GLU A 165 27.08 -3.93 -4.72
CA GLU A 165 28.43 -3.73 -5.26
C GLU A 165 28.30 -3.46 -6.75
N ALA A 166 28.40 -2.19 -7.14
CA ALA A 166 28.25 -1.71 -8.51
C ALA A 166 29.58 -1.22 -9.11
N HIS A 167 29.82 -1.57 -10.38
CA HIS A 167 30.98 -1.20 -11.18
C HIS A 167 30.50 -0.70 -12.54
N ILE A 168 30.58 0.61 -12.75
CA ILE A 168 30.16 1.30 -13.96
C ILE A 168 31.42 1.72 -14.72
N SER A 169 31.73 1.00 -15.80
CA SER A 169 32.92 1.22 -16.63
C SER A 169 32.63 1.26 -18.13
N HIS A 170 31.38 0.99 -18.54
CA HIS A 170 30.97 1.04 -19.94
C HIS A 170 30.77 2.47 -20.45
N ARG A 171 30.57 3.45 -19.55
CA ARG A 171 30.48 4.89 -19.89
C ARG A 171 31.81 5.59 -19.74
N SER A 172 32.13 6.44 -20.71
CA SER A 172 33.31 7.30 -20.69
C SER A 172 33.03 8.59 -19.89
N GLY A 173 34.08 9.16 -19.30
CA GLY A 173 34.00 10.44 -18.60
C GLY A 173 34.12 10.36 -17.07
N LYS A 174 33.71 11.45 -16.41
CA LYS A 174 33.86 11.65 -14.96
C LYS A 174 32.70 11.01 -14.20
N ALA A 175 32.98 10.55 -12.98
CA ALA A 175 32.00 9.88 -12.13
C ALA A 175 30.73 10.70 -11.86
N ILE A 176 30.86 12.01 -11.59
CA ILE A 176 29.70 12.87 -11.28
C ILE A 176 28.72 12.94 -12.46
N PRO A 177 29.12 13.33 -13.68
CA PRO A 177 28.22 13.28 -14.85
C PRO A 177 27.58 11.91 -15.08
N ILE A 178 28.34 10.81 -14.94
CA ILE A 178 27.81 9.45 -15.13
C ILE A 178 26.72 9.11 -14.10
N LEU A 179 26.93 9.47 -12.84
CA LEU A 179 26.02 9.11 -11.75
C LEU A 179 24.77 9.98 -11.69
N PHE A 180 24.90 11.26 -12.03
CA PHE A 180 23.84 12.27 -11.83
C PHE A 180 23.18 12.74 -13.14
N SER A 181 23.62 12.24 -14.30
CA SER A 181 22.88 12.48 -15.53
C SER A 181 21.52 11.78 -15.47
N GLU A 182 20.45 12.52 -15.75
CA GLU A 182 19.06 12.03 -15.77
C GLU A 182 18.71 11.52 -17.18
N GLU A 183 19.65 10.80 -17.78
CA GLU A 183 19.50 10.15 -19.09
C GLU A 183 18.60 8.93 -18.96
N ILE A 184 17.89 8.59 -20.04
CA ILE A 184 16.89 7.53 -20.05
C ILE A 184 17.56 6.17 -19.86
N GLY A 185 17.03 5.38 -18.93
CA GLY A 185 17.46 4.01 -18.69
C GLY A 185 16.79 3.41 -17.46
N TRP A 186 17.07 2.14 -17.18
CA TRP A 186 16.58 1.47 -15.97
C TRP A 186 17.49 0.33 -15.56
N VAL A 187 17.52 0.03 -14.26
CA VAL A 187 18.29 -1.06 -13.67
C VAL A 187 17.36 -2.22 -13.35
N LEU A 188 17.81 -3.44 -13.63
CA LEU A 188 17.11 -4.70 -13.35
C LEU A 188 17.97 -5.58 -12.45
N GLU A 189 17.37 -6.18 -11.42
CA GLU A 189 17.96 -7.27 -10.66
C GLU A 189 17.48 -8.60 -11.23
N VAL A 190 18.41 -9.48 -11.58
CA VAL A 190 18.12 -10.80 -12.13
C VAL A 190 18.91 -11.86 -11.38
N LEU A 191 18.33 -13.04 -11.14
CA LEU A 191 19.08 -14.15 -10.55
C LEU A 191 20.27 -14.50 -11.45
N ASP A 192 21.38 -14.92 -10.85
CA ASP A 192 22.56 -15.33 -11.61
C ASP A 192 22.26 -16.48 -12.61
N SER A 193 21.27 -17.33 -12.29
CA SER A 193 20.77 -18.38 -13.18
C SER A 193 20.09 -17.85 -14.46
N ASP A 194 19.49 -16.67 -14.38
CA ASP A 194 18.67 -16.08 -15.45
C ASP A 194 19.45 -15.05 -16.29
N VAL A 195 20.63 -14.62 -15.84
CA VAL A 195 21.48 -13.63 -16.54
C VAL A 195 21.68 -13.98 -18.02
N LYS A 196 21.98 -15.25 -18.34
CA LYS A 196 22.21 -15.66 -19.73
C LYS A 196 20.96 -15.50 -20.60
N HIS A 197 19.79 -15.84 -20.05
CA HIS A 197 18.50 -15.65 -20.72
C HIS A 197 18.23 -14.16 -20.95
N CYS A 198 18.37 -13.35 -19.91
CA CYS A 198 18.14 -11.90 -19.98
C CYS A 198 18.99 -11.22 -21.06
N LEU A 199 20.29 -11.50 -21.10
CA LEU A 199 21.19 -10.93 -22.11
C LEU A 199 20.81 -11.38 -23.53
N ALA A 200 20.44 -12.65 -23.71
CA ALA A 200 20.02 -13.15 -25.02
C ALA A 200 18.72 -12.50 -25.52
N VAL A 201 17.79 -12.16 -24.61
CA VAL A 201 16.56 -11.42 -24.96
C VAL A 201 16.90 -9.98 -25.38
N PHE A 202 17.73 -9.26 -24.62
CA PHE A 202 18.16 -7.91 -25.02
C PHE A 202 18.92 -7.92 -26.36
N GLU A 203 19.79 -8.91 -26.60
CA GLU A 203 20.49 -9.10 -27.87
C GLU A 203 19.52 -9.35 -29.03
N LYS A 204 18.53 -10.23 -28.84
CA LYS A 204 17.46 -10.53 -29.82
C LYS A 204 16.67 -9.30 -30.21
N HIS A 205 16.41 -8.38 -29.27
CA HIS A 205 15.70 -7.12 -29.52
C HIS A 205 16.63 -5.99 -29.97
N HIS A 206 17.95 -6.22 -30.05
CA HIS A 206 18.93 -5.19 -30.39
C HIS A 206 18.96 -4.00 -29.41
N ALA A 207 18.75 -4.26 -28.12
CA ALA A 207 18.72 -3.23 -27.08
C ALA A 207 20.01 -3.26 -26.21
N PRO A 208 20.61 -2.10 -25.90
CA PRO A 208 21.84 -2.04 -25.12
C PRO A 208 21.56 -2.40 -23.64
N VAL A 209 22.39 -3.29 -23.09
CA VAL A 209 22.34 -3.68 -21.68
C VAL A 209 23.73 -4.03 -21.17
N TYR A 210 24.02 -3.64 -19.92
CA TYR A 210 25.34 -3.79 -19.31
C TYR A 210 25.22 -4.43 -17.95
N LYS A 211 26.13 -5.37 -17.63
CA LYS A 211 26.27 -5.85 -16.24
C LYS A 211 26.99 -4.77 -15.44
N ILE A 212 26.31 -4.24 -14.43
CA ILE A 212 26.85 -3.15 -13.62
C ILE A 212 27.12 -3.54 -12.17
N GLY A 213 26.82 -4.76 -11.74
CA GLY A 213 27.10 -5.16 -10.36
C GLY A 213 26.22 -6.29 -9.85
N LYS A 214 26.04 -6.32 -8.53
CA LYS A 214 25.21 -7.29 -7.81
C LYS A 214 24.59 -6.66 -6.56
N SER A 215 23.45 -7.17 -6.15
CA SER A 215 22.87 -6.92 -4.84
C SER A 215 23.58 -7.75 -3.76
N VAL A 216 23.88 -7.16 -2.60
CA VAL A 216 24.62 -7.84 -1.51
C VAL A 216 24.11 -7.45 -0.13
N GLY A 217 24.06 -8.41 0.80
CA GLY A 217 23.70 -8.15 2.19
C GLY A 217 22.23 -7.74 2.39
N PHE A 218 21.66 -8.12 3.54
CA PHE A 218 20.31 -7.73 3.93
C PHE A 218 20.33 -7.05 5.29
N GLY A 219 19.58 -5.95 5.41
CA GLY A 219 19.45 -5.11 6.59
C GLY A 219 20.05 -3.71 6.41
N MET A 220 19.71 -2.82 7.34
CA MET A 220 20.06 -1.39 7.30
C MET A 220 21.56 -1.08 7.36
N GLN A 221 22.39 -2.05 7.75
CA GLN A 221 23.86 -1.90 7.76
C GLN A 221 24.54 -2.50 6.53
N SER A 222 23.77 -2.98 5.55
CA SER A 222 24.32 -3.55 4.32
C SER A 222 25.14 -2.52 3.55
N ARG A 223 26.28 -2.96 3.02
CA ARG A 223 27.26 -2.10 2.34
C ARG A 223 26.74 -1.67 0.97
N ILE A 224 26.91 -0.39 0.67
CA ILE A 224 26.70 0.19 -0.66
C ILE A 224 28.07 0.61 -1.16
N ALA A 225 28.54 -0.02 -2.23
CA ALA A 225 29.79 0.31 -2.90
C ALA A 225 29.53 0.54 -4.39
N ILE A 226 29.84 1.75 -4.87
CA ILE A 226 29.67 2.13 -6.28
C ILE A 226 31.02 2.62 -6.79
N THR A 227 31.56 1.93 -7.79
CA THR A 227 32.78 2.32 -8.49
C THR A 227 32.41 2.78 -9.90
N VAL A 228 32.84 3.99 -10.26
CA VAL A 228 32.71 4.53 -11.61
C VAL A 228 34.11 4.82 -12.14
N ASN A 229 34.53 4.08 -13.16
CA ASN A 229 35.90 4.14 -13.69
C ASN A 229 36.94 4.05 -12.55
N ASN A 230 37.64 5.13 -12.25
CA ASN A 230 38.70 5.19 -11.22
C ASN A 230 38.25 5.82 -9.89
N SER A 231 36.96 6.07 -9.70
CA SER A 231 36.40 6.71 -8.49
C SER A 231 35.45 5.75 -7.79
N SER A 232 35.49 5.72 -6.46
CA SER A 232 34.59 4.89 -5.65
C SER A 232 33.87 5.70 -4.58
N ILE A 233 32.66 5.26 -4.26
CA ILE A 233 31.82 5.76 -3.17
C ILE A 233 31.41 4.56 -2.34
N GLU A 234 31.56 4.66 -1.02
CA GLU A 234 31.17 3.60 -0.09
C GLU A 234 30.37 4.17 1.09
N SER A 235 29.31 3.47 1.46
CA SER A 235 28.46 3.76 2.62
C SER A 235 27.69 2.52 3.05
N SER A 236 26.68 2.68 3.89
CA SER A 236 25.66 1.66 4.18
C SER A 236 24.26 2.22 3.93
N VAL A 237 23.25 1.34 3.93
CA VAL A 237 21.85 1.70 3.67
C VAL A 237 21.35 2.78 4.65
N LEU A 238 21.53 2.60 5.95
CA LEU A 238 20.95 3.47 6.98
C LEU A 238 21.29 4.97 6.85
N PRO A 239 22.56 5.40 6.80
CA PRO A 239 22.88 6.83 6.74
C PRO A 239 22.34 7.50 5.47
N LEU A 240 22.33 6.79 4.34
CA LEU A 240 21.80 7.30 3.08
C LEU A 240 20.26 7.34 3.09
N MET A 241 19.61 6.31 3.65
CA MET A 241 18.15 6.29 3.80
C MET A 241 17.67 7.39 4.75
N LYS A 242 18.36 7.62 5.89
CA LYS A 242 18.04 8.74 6.79
C LYS A 242 18.19 10.10 6.08
N MET A 243 19.22 10.26 5.25
CA MET A 243 19.38 11.49 4.45
C MET A 243 18.23 11.68 3.45
N TRP A 244 17.79 10.61 2.79
CA TRP A 244 16.66 10.63 1.85
C TRP A 244 15.34 10.93 2.56
N GLU A 245 15.08 10.31 3.72
CA GLU A 245 13.86 10.48 4.52
C GLU A 245 13.76 11.82 5.27
N ASP A 246 14.87 12.56 5.49
CA ASP A 246 14.85 13.79 6.32
C ASP A 246 13.82 14.80 5.79
N THR A 247 13.68 14.95 4.47
CA THR A 247 12.66 15.88 3.92
C THR A 247 11.25 15.48 4.32
N SER A 248 10.89 14.20 4.21
CA SER A 248 9.59 13.66 4.62
C SER A 248 9.38 13.89 6.12
N TYR A 249 10.38 13.54 6.94
CA TYR A 249 10.36 13.79 8.39
C TYR A 249 10.13 15.27 8.74
N ARG A 250 10.81 16.22 8.08
CA ARG A 250 10.60 17.66 8.31
C ARG A 250 9.20 18.14 7.94
N LEU A 251 8.58 17.52 6.93
CA LEU A 251 7.20 17.82 6.54
C LEU A 251 6.21 17.22 7.55
N GLU A 252 6.44 15.98 7.98
CA GLU A 252 5.63 15.32 9.00
C GLU A 252 5.61 16.09 10.32
N LEU A 253 6.76 16.64 10.76
CA LEU A 253 6.83 17.54 11.93
C LEU A 253 5.89 18.76 11.87
N ARG A 254 5.35 19.10 10.69
CA ARG A 254 4.40 20.21 10.50
C ARG A 254 2.95 19.75 10.37
N GLN A 255 2.70 18.45 10.24
CA GLN A 255 1.39 17.89 9.88
C GLN A 255 0.88 16.85 10.87
N THR A 256 1.76 16.19 11.62
CA THR A 256 1.42 15.16 12.62
C THR A 256 1.94 15.55 14.01
N ILE A 257 1.52 14.80 15.03
CA ILE A 257 2.07 14.90 16.38
C ILE A 257 3.56 14.59 16.38
N LYS A 258 4.37 15.46 17.00
CA LYS A 258 5.84 15.42 16.96
C LYS A 258 6.39 14.05 17.37
N GLU A 259 5.84 13.48 18.44
CA GLU A 259 6.25 12.19 18.98
C GLU A 259 6.05 11.05 17.96
N CYS A 260 5.01 11.13 17.12
CA CYS A 260 4.77 10.16 16.05
C CYS A 260 5.77 10.36 14.90
N ALA A 261 6.00 11.60 14.46
CA ALA A 261 7.01 11.89 13.43
C ALA A 261 8.42 11.43 13.86
N ASP A 262 8.81 11.73 15.10
CA ASP A 262 10.10 11.30 15.66
C ASP A 262 10.19 9.77 15.74
N ALA A 263 9.13 9.11 16.23
CA ALA A 263 9.11 7.65 16.35
C ALA A 263 9.27 6.96 14.99
N GLU A 264 8.57 7.44 13.95
CA GLU A 264 8.68 6.89 12.60
C GLU A 264 10.09 7.06 12.03
N TYR A 265 10.65 8.26 12.09
CA TYR A 265 11.99 8.54 11.57
C TYR A 265 13.11 7.81 12.32
N GLU A 266 13.05 7.76 13.65
CA GLU A 266 14.07 7.05 14.43
C GLU A 266 13.96 5.53 14.32
N SER A 267 12.75 5.01 14.05
CA SER A 267 12.53 3.57 13.85
C SER A 267 13.34 3.00 12.68
N LEU A 268 13.71 3.81 11.67
CA LEU A 268 14.54 3.38 10.53
C LEU A 268 15.83 2.65 10.97
N SER A 269 16.39 3.03 12.12
CA SER A 269 17.60 2.42 12.67
C SER A 269 17.41 1.00 13.22
N THR A 270 16.16 0.63 13.57
CA THR A 270 15.82 -0.65 14.22
C THR A 270 14.95 -1.55 13.34
N ARG A 271 14.46 -1.06 12.19
CA ARG A 271 13.67 -1.87 11.26
C ARG A 271 14.47 -3.07 10.76
N THR A 272 13.83 -4.23 10.81
CA THR A 272 14.34 -5.49 10.23
C THR A 272 13.41 -6.07 9.16
N GLY A 273 12.26 -5.42 8.93
CA GLY A 273 11.19 -5.91 8.07
C GLY A 273 10.28 -6.89 8.83
N PRO A 274 9.03 -7.06 8.40
CA PRO A 274 8.05 -7.85 9.14
C PRO A 274 8.30 -9.35 8.99
N LYS A 275 8.27 -10.08 10.11
CA LYS A 275 8.40 -11.55 10.12
C LYS A 275 7.03 -12.22 10.09
N TYR A 276 6.52 -12.46 8.89
CA TYR A 276 5.23 -13.12 8.73
C TYR A 276 5.30 -14.62 9.07
N LYS A 277 4.21 -15.12 9.65
CA LYS A 277 4.03 -16.50 10.11
C LYS A 277 2.56 -16.88 9.96
N LEU A 278 2.27 -18.05 9.40
CA LEU A 278 0.92 -18.63 9.41
C LEU A 278 0.91 -19.87 10.30
N SER A 279 -0.17 -20.03 11.07
CA SER A 279 -0.47 -21.25 11.83
C SER A 279 -1.35 -22.25 11.05
N PHE A 280 -1.67 -21.92 9.80
CA PHE A 280 -2.52 -22.70 8.92
C PHE A 280 -2.03 -22.63 7.47
N ASP A 281 -2.49 -23.56 6.65
CA ASP A 281 -2.32 -23.53 5.19
C ASP A 281 -3.47 -22.73 4.56
N PRO A 282 -3.21 -21.58 3.90
CA PRO A 282 -4.26 -20.76 3.29
C PRO A 282 -4.99 -21.45 2.14
N ASP A 283 -4.32 -22.38 1.45
CA ASP A 283 -4.84 -23.11 0.30
C ASP A 283 -5.64 -24.36 0.69
N SER A 284 -5.48 -24.84 1.92
CA SER A 284 -6.27 -25.95 2.46
C SER A 284 -7.76 -25.64 2.39
N THR A 285 -8.52 -26.36 1.59
CA THR A 285 -9.97 -26.16 1.43
C THR A 285 -10.75 -27.41 1.83
N LYS A 286 -11.83 -27.21 2.57
CA LYS A 286 -12.86 -28.24 2.78
C LYS A 286 -13.96 -28.04 1.76
N CYS A 287 -14.34 -29.10 1.05
CA CYS A 287 -15.53 -29.09 0.22
C CYS A 287 -16.76 -29.31 1.09
N PHE A 288 -17.75 -28.43 0.99
CA PHE A 288 -19.04 -28.57 1.67
C PHE A 288 -20.14 -28.79 0.64
N ALA A 289 -21.06 -29.71 0.92
CA ALA A 289 -22.30 -29.83 0.17
C ALA A 289 -23.11 -28.54 0.35
N ARG A 290 -23.59 -27.96 -0.75
CA ARG A 290 -24.36 -26.71 -0.75
C ARG A 290 -25.85 -27.04 -0.74
N ASP A 291 -26.43 -27.24 0.44
CA ASP A 291 -27.85 -27.61 0.54
C ASP A 291 -28.78 -26.39 0.39
N ALA A 292 -28.39 -25.22 0.93
CA ALA A 292 -29.11 -23.94 0.76
C ALA A 292 -28.16 -22.72 0.78
N PRO A 293 -28.47 -21.64 0.04
CA PRO A 293 -27.64 -20.44 0.02
C PRO A 293 -27.75 -19.64 1.33
N VAL A 294 -26.62 -19.45 2.02
CA VAL A 294 -26.54 -18.62 3.23
C VAL A 294 -26.62 -17.13 2.86
N LYS A 295 -27.73 -16.47 3.23
CA LYS A 295 -27.94 -15.05 2.96
C LYS A 295 -27.21 -14.17 3.98
N VAL A 296 -26.51 -13.15 3.49
CA VAL A 296 -25.91 -12.08 4.31
C VAL A 296 -26.21 -10.71 3.73
N ALA A 297 -26.38 -9.72 4.60
CA ALA A 297 -26.55 -8.33 4.23
C ALA A 297 -25.22 -7.59 4.39
N VAL A 298 -24.73 -6.99 3.30
CA VAL A 298 -23.74 -5.91 3.39
C VAL A 298 -24.55 -4.63 3.56
N LEU A 299 -24.63 -4.17 4.80
CA LEU A 299 -25.47 -3.04 5.19
C LEU A 299 -24.65 -1.75 5.09
N ARG A 300 -25.05 -0.84 4.21
CA ARG A 300 -24.35 0.43 3.97
C ARG A 300 -25.22 1.66 4.22
N GLU A 301 -24.55 2.76 4.46
CA GLU A 301 -25.14 4.09 4.65
C GLU A 301 -24.53 5.09 3.66
N GLU A 302 -25.10 6.29 3.54
CA GLU A 302 -24.47 7.37 2.79
C GLU A 302 -23.04 7.66 3.27
N GLY A 303 -22.08 7.65 2.34
CA GLY A 303 -20.65 7.82 2.64
C GLY A 303 -19.88 6.54 2.94
N THR A 304 -20.55 5.39 3.09
CA THR A 304 -19.88 4.08 3.04
C THR A 304 -19.19 3.88 1.68
N ASN A 305 -17.99 3.27 1.67
CA ASN A 305 -17.23 3.06 0.44
C ASN A 305 -16.41 1.75 0.36
N GLY A 306 -16.47 0.90 1.39
CA GLY A 306 -15.84 -0.42 1.42
C GLY A 306 -16.79 -1.60 1.13
N ASP A 307 -18.02 -1.31 0.69
CA ASP A 307 -19.09 -2.27 0.49
C ASP A 307 -18.84 -3.24 -0.66
N ARG A 308 -18.22 -2.78 -1.75
CA ARG A 308 -18.03 -3.59 -2.97
C ARG A 308 -16.99 -4.70 -2.78
N GLU A 309 -15.83 -4.36 -2.23
CA GLU A 309 -14.79 -5.36 -1.92
C GLU A 309 -15.24 -6.32 -0.82
N MET A 310 -16.03 -5.84 0.15
CA MET A 310 -16.65 -6.67 1.18
C MET A 310 -17.62 -7.68 0.57
N ALA A 311 -18.51 -7.22 -0.31
CA ALA A 311 -19.42 -8.10 -1.04
C ALA A 311 -18.65 -9.14 -1.88
N ALA A 312 -17.59 -8.73 -2.57
CA ALA A 312 -16.75 -9.64 -3.35
C ALA A 312 -16.08 -10.72 -2.47
N ALA A 313 -15.56 -10.34 -1.30
CA ALA A 313 -14.97 -11.27 -0.32
C ALA A 313 -15.97 -12.33 0.16
N LEU A 314 -17.20 -11.92 0.46
CA LEU A 314 -18.28 -12.82 0.92
C LEU A 314 -18.78 -13.74 -0.21
N VAL A 315 -18.99 -13.22 -1.42
CA VAL A 315 -19.38 -14.01 -2.60
C VAL A 315 -18.32 -15.09 -2.88
N ARG A 316 -17.04 -14.74 -2.78
CA ARG A 316 -15.92 -15.65 -3.04
C ARG A 316 -15.95 -16.92 -2.18
N VAL A 317 -16.40 -16.81 -0.93
CA VAL A 317 -16.48 -17.95 0.00
C VAL A 317 -17.84 -18.67 -0.01
N GLY A 318 -18.82 -18.19 -0.79
CA GLY A 318 -20.06 -18.89 -1.08
C GLY A 318 -21.35 -18.25 -0.53
N PHE A 319 -21.27 -17.08 0.11
CA PHE A 319 -22.47 -16.40 0.60
C PHE A 319 -23.34 -15.87 -0.55
N LYS A 320 -24.66 -15.84 -0.33
CA LYS A 320 -25.60 -15.04 -1.12
C LYS A 320 -25.67 -13.64 -0.52
N VAL A 321 -24.90 -12.72 -1.09
CA VAL A 321 -24.77 -11.35 -0.61
C VAL A 321 -25.90 -10.47 -1.12
N TRP A 322 -26.45 -9.66 -0.22
CA TRP A 322 -27.41 -8.60 -0.53
C TRP A 322 -26.80 -7.24 -0.21
N ASP A 323 -26.86 -6.33 -1.18
CA ASP A 323 -26.64 -4.91 -0.93
C ASP A 323 -27.89 -4.36 -0.25
N VAL A 324 -27.75 -3.92 1.00
CA VAL A 324 -28.84 -3.37 1.80
C VAL A 324 -28.43 -1.98 2.24
N THR A 325 -29.27 -0.99 1.95
CA THR A 325 -29.09 0.36 2.48
C THR A 325 -29.88 0.54 3.76
N MET A 326 -29.49 1.50 4.60
CA MET A 326 -30.33 1.92 5.73
C MET A 326 -31.74 2.35 5.28
N GLN A 327 -31.88 2.93 4.09
CA GLN A 327 -33.17 3.31 3.51
C GLN A 327 -34.08 2.10 3.18
N ASP A 328 -33.50 0.96 2.80
CA ASP A 328 -34.26 -0.27 2.55
C ASP A 328 -34.86 -0.83 3.84
N LEU A 329 -34.11 -0.74 4.95
CA LEU A 329 -34.62 -1.10 6.29
C LEU A 329 -35.68 -0.11 6.77
N LEU A 330 -35.43 1.20 6.63
CA LEU A 330 -36.35 2.27 7.05
C LEU A 330 -37.68 2.27 6.29
N SER A 331 -37.68 1.82 5.04
CA SER A 331 -38.90 1.70 4.23
C SER A 331 -39.64 0.37 4.43
N GLY A 332 -39.08 -0.57 5.20
CA GLY A 332 -39.60 -1.91 5.36
C GLY A 332 -39.51 -2.77 4.10
N ALA A 333 -38.72 -2.37 3.10
CA ALA A 333 -38.51 -3.14 1.88
C ALA A 333 -37.82 -4.48 2.14
N ILE A 334 -37.02 -4.54 3.21
CA ILE A 334 -36.36 -5.76 3.69
C ILE A 334 -36.16 -5.70 5.21
N THR A 335 -36.03 -6.86 5.85
CA THR A 335 -35.78 -6.96 7.30
C THR A 335 -34.59 -7.84 7.61
N LEU A 336 -33.95 -7.62 8.78
CA LEU A 336 -32.80 -8.41 9.21
C LEU A 336 -33.13 -9.90 9.49
N ASP A 337 -34.42 -10.25 9.61
CA ASP A 337 -34.86 -11.62 9.87
C ASP A 337 -34.45 -12.61 8.76
N GLU A 338 -34.28 -12.12 7.52
CA GLU A 338 -33.92 -12.95 6.37
C GLU A 338 -32.45 -13.39 6.34
N PHE A 339 -31.61 -12.82 7.19
CA PHE A 339 -30.16 -12.97 7.10
C PHE A 339 -29.58 -13.82 8.21
N ARG A 340 -28.51 -14.55 7.88
CA ARG A 340 -27.63 -15.23 8.85
C ARG A 340 -26.48 -14.32 9.28
N GLY A 341 -26.11 -13.33 8.47
CA GLY A 341 -25.04 -12.39 8.75
C GLY A 341 -25.36 -10.96 8.35
N VAL A 342 -24.96 -10.00 9.19
CA VAL A 342 -25.00 -8.55 8.88
C VAL A 342 -23.58 -8.02 8.94
N ILE A 343 -23.14 -7.40 7.85
CA ILE A 343 -21.79 -6.89 7.68
C ILE A 343 -21.85 -5.38 7.51
N PHE A 344 -21.11 -4.67 8.36
CA PHE A 344 -20.93 -3.23 8.31
C PHE A 344 -19.54 -2.95 7.68
N PRO A 345 -19.49 -2.57 6.40
CA PRO A 345 -18.25 -2.25 5.71
C PRO A 345 -17.65 -0.91 6.19
N GLY A 346 -16.42 -0.64 5.77
CA GLY A 346 -15.75 0.63 6.04
C GLY A 346 -16.21 1.79 5.15
N GLY A 347 -15.77 3.00 5.49
CA GLY A 347 -16.08 4.22 4.76
C GLY A 347 -16.06 5.43 5.67
N PHE A 348 -16.79 6.46 5.28
CA PHE A 348 -16.97 7.70 6.03
C PHE A 348 -18.47 8.00 6.07
N SER A 349 -19.26 7.19 6.79
CA SER A 349 -20.71 7.41 6.84
C SER A 349 -21.01 8.84 7.30
N TYR A 350 -21.86 9.58 6.59
CA TYR A 350 -22.09 11.01 6.84
C TYR A 350 -20.82 11.88 6.82
N ALA A 351 -19.79 11.47 6.06
CA ALA A 351 -18.46 12.07 6.03
C ALA A 351 -17.79 12.18 7.42
N ASP A 352 -18.17 11.29 8.35
CA ASP A 352 -17.78 11.30 9.77
C ASP A 352 -18.05 12.62 10.50
N VAL A 353 -19.00 13.42 10.00
CA VAL A 353 -19.46 14.65 10.66
C VAL A 353 -20.13 14.28 11.98
N LEU A 354 -19.80 15.03 13.05
CA LEU A 354 -20.14 14.75 14.46
C LEU A 354 -19.35 13.57 15.10
N GLY A 355 -18.43 12.97 14.36
CA GLY A 355 -17.57 11.84 14.77
C GLY A 355 -17.94 10.57 14.01
N SER A 356 -16.94 9.70 13.80
CA SER A 356 -17.11 8.58 12.88
C SER A 356 -18.22 7.62 13.28
N ALA A 357 -19.01 7.20 12.28
CA ALA A 357 -20.17 6.32 12.42
C ALA A 357 -21.29 6.81 13.35
N LYS A 358 -21.21 8.00 13.96
CA LYS A 358 -22.25 8.46 14.91
C LYS A 358 -23.58 8.76 14.26
N GLY A 359 -23.58 9.35 13.06
CA GLY A 359 -24.80 9.56 12.28
C GLY A 359 -25.49 8.22 11.95
N TRP A 360 -24.69 7.23 11.54
CA TRP A 360 -25.18 5.90 11.26
C TRP A 360 -25.71 5.22 12.53
N ALA A 361 -24.99 5.28 13.65
CA ALA A 361 -25.47 4.76 14.93
C ALA A 361 -26.78 5.43 15.38
N ALA A 362 -26.91 6.75 15.22
CA ALA A 362 -28.11 7.49 15.56
C ALA A 362 -29.33 7.05 14.73
N SER A 363 -29.15 6.76 13.44
CA SER A 363 -30.22 6.24 12.57
C SER A 363 -30.77 4.89 13.06
N ILE A 364 -29.95 4.09 13.74
CA ILE A 364 -30.32 2.79 14.31
C ILE A 364 -30.92 2.96 15.71
N LEU A 365 -30.25 3.71 16.58
CA LEU A 365 -30.59 3.82 18.01
C LEU A 365 -31.81 4.70 18.28
N PHE A 366 -32.07 5.71 17.43
CA PHE A 366 -33.18 6.65 17.63
C PHE A 366 -34.40 6.37 16.77
N ASN A 367 -34.40 5.26 16.03
CA ASN A 367 -35.57 4.72 15.35
C ASN A 367 -36.00 3.42 16.03
N GLU A 368 -37.12 3.43 16.74
CA GLU A 368 -37.58 2.30 17.57
C GLU A 368 -37.75 0.99 16.77
N GLU A 369 -38.21 1.07 15.52
CA GLU A 369 -38.44 -0.11 14.67
C GLU A 369 -37.10 -0.74 14.25
N ILE A 370 -36.16 0.09 13.82
CA ILE A 370 -34.81 -0.35 13.43
C ILE A 370 -34.05 -0.87 14.64
N GLU A 371 -34.09 -0.16 15.77
CA GLU A 371 -33.43 -0.58 17.01
C GLU A 371 -33.94 -1.96 17.45
N HIS A 372 -35.26 -2.18 17.41
CA HIS A 372 -35.85 -3.48 17.74
C HIS A 372 -35.41 -4.58 16.77
N GLN A 373 -35.37 -4.29 15.47
CA GLN A 373 -34.90 -5.23 14.45
C GLN A 373 -33.43 -5.63 14.67
N PHE A 374 -32.57 -4.69 15.02
CA PHE A 374 -31.16 -4.94 15.36
C PHE A 374 -31.00 -5.76 16.64
N LYS A 375 -31.76 -5.42 17.70
CA LYS A 375 -31.78 -6.18 18.97
C LYS A 375 -32.23 -7.62 18.76
N LYS A 376 -33.29 -7.83 17.96
CA LYS A 376 -33.76 -9.16 17.58
C LYS A 376 -32.67 -9.94 16.82
N PHE A 377 -32.01 -9.31 15.84
CA PHE A 377 -30.94 -9.95 15.07
C PHE A 377 -29.76 -10.41 15.94
N VAL A 378 -29.24 -9.53 16.82
CA VAL A 378 -28.06 -9.84 17.65
C VAL A 378 -28.36 -10.92 18.71
N SER A 379 -29.60 -10.98 19.21
CA SER A 379 -30.03 -11.98 20.20
C SER A 379 -30.19 -13.40 19.65
N ARG A 380 -30.33 -13.54 18.33
CA ARG A 380 -30.51 -14.84 17.68
C ARG A 380 -29.22 -15.66 17.84
N PRO A 381 -29.28 -16.93 18.25
CA PRO A 381 -28.07 -17.75 18.42
C PRO A 381 -27.45 -18.18 17.09
N ASP A 382 -28.18 -18.07 15.98
CA ASP A 382 -27.80 -18.53 14.64
C ASP A 382 -27.23 -17.41 13.76
N THR A 383 -27.04 -16.19 14.28
CA THR A 383 -26.56 -15.03 13.53
C THR A 383 -25.10 -14.68 13.82
N PHE A 384 -24.43 -14.00 12.88
CA PHE A 384 -23.11 -13.40 13.08
C PHE A 384 -23.09 -11.95 12.55
N SER A 385 -22.12 -11.15 13.00
CA SER A 385 -21.90 -9.80 12.46
C SER A 385 -20.42 -9.48 12.30
N LEU A 386 -20.08 -8.74 11.25
CA LEU A 386 -18.71 -8.24 11.02
C LEU A 386 -18.75 -6.72 10.84
N GLY A 387 -17.97 -5.99 11.61
CA GLY A 387 -17.76 -4.55 11.47
C GLY A 387 -16.31 -4.25 11.12
N VAL A 388 -16.08 -3.63 9.97
CA VAL A 388 -14.74 -3.24 9.52
C VAL A 388 -14.61 -1.73 9.46
N CYS A 389 -13.56 -1.18 10.06
CA CYS A 389 -13.25 0.25 10.08
C CYS A 389 -14.46 1.09 10.55
N ASN A 390 -15.19 1.77 9.67
CA ASN A 390 -16.42 2.49 10.01
C ASN A 390 -17.51 1.59 10.61
N GLY A 391 -17.61 0.35 10.15
CA GLY A 391 -18.46 -0.66 10.77
C GLY A 391 -18.00 -1.12 12.15
N CYS A 392 -16.69 -1.09 12.44
CA CYS A 392 -16.17 -1.36 13.78
C CYS A 392 -16.55 -0.24 14.75
N GLN A 393 -16.41 1.02 14.31
CA GLN A 393 -16.84 2.19 15.05
C GLN A 393 -18.34 2.13 15.35
N LEU A 394 -19.15 1.80 14.34
CA LEU A 394 -20.59 1.58 14.50
C LEU A 394 -20.89 0.51 15.55
N MET A 395 -20.30 -0.68 15.42
CA MET A 395 -20.55 -1.80 16.33
C MET A 395 -20.18 -1.49 17.79
N ALA A 396 -19.15 -0.67 18.01
CA ALA A 396 -18.83 -0.17 19.35
C ALA A 396 -19.91 0.79 19.87
N LEU A 397 -20.37 1.73 19.04
CA LEU A 397 -21.41 2.72 19.41
C LEU A 397 -22.76 2.08 19.73
N ILE A 398 -23.18 1.07 18.97
CA ILE A 398 -24.45 0.34 19.20
C ILE A 398 -24.30 -0.81 20.21
N GLY A 399 -23.11 -0.99 20.79
CA GLY A 399 -22.87 -1.96 21.86
C GLY A 399 -22.90 -3.44 21.44
N TRP A 400 -22.59 -3.75 20.19
CA TRP A 400 -22.57 -5.15 19.69
C TRP A 400 -21.28 -5.89 20.03
N VAL A 401 -20.23 -5.16 20.41
CA VAL A 401 -18.95 -5.71 20.86
C VAL A 401 -18.57 -5.13 22.21
N GLY A 402 -17.89 -5.94 23.02
CA GLY A 402 -17.50 -5.62 24.38
C GLY A 402 -18.51 -6.01 25.45
N HIS A 403 -18.29 -5.51 26.66
CA HIS A 403 -19.18 -5.71 27.80
C HIS A 403 -20.16 -4.55 27.89
N LEU A 404 -21.45 -4.86 27.95
CA LEU A 404 -22.51 -3.92 28.29
C LEU A 404 -23.04 -4.30 29.67
N GLU A 405 -22.40 -3.81 30.73
CA GLU A 405 -22.98 -3.89 32.08
C GLU A 405 -23.67 -2.59 32.50
N ASP A 406 -23.62 -1.53 31.70
CA ASP A 406 -24.25 -0.25 32.04
C ASP A 406 -25.79 -0.33 31.94
N PRO A 407 -26.53 -0.18 33.06
CA PRO A 407 -28.00 -0.14 33.06
C PRO A 407 -28.59 1.03 32.26
N GLN A 408 -27.77 2.04 31.93
CA GLN A 408 -28.14 3.21 31.12
C GLN A 408 -27.87 3.02 29.62
N GLY A 409 -27.29 1.88 29.21
CA GLY A 409 -27.08 1.53 27.81
C GLY A 409 -26.01 2.36 27.08
N LYS A 410 -25.08 2.99 27.81
CA LYS A 410 -23.96 3.73 27.20
C LYS A 410 -22.85 2.78 26.74
N PRO A 411 -22.21 3.02 25.58
CA PRO A 411 -21.10 2.19 25.13
C PRO A 411 -19.87 2.39 26.02
N ASP A 412 -19.26 1.29 26.45
CA ASP A 412 -18.05 1.27 27.30
C ASP A 412 -16.75 1.34 26.47
N ILE A 413 -16.88 1.26 25.14
CA ILE A 413 -15.80 1.27 24.16
C ILE A 413 -16.12 2.32 23.10
N MET A 414 -15.13 3.15 22.77
CA MET A 414 -15.20 4.10 21.66
C MET A 414 -13.92 4.03 20.82
N LEU A 415 -14.03 4.53 19.59
CA LEU A 415 -12.90 4.69 18.68
C LEU A 415 -12.69 6.19 18.52
N GLU A 416 -11.54 6.69 18.94
CA GLU A 416 -11.18 8.12 18.85
C GLU A 416 -10.13 8.36 17.77
N HIS A 417 -9.82 9.65 17.54
CA HIS A 417 -8.69 10.08 16.72
C HIS A 417 -7.41 9.30 17.06
N ASN A 418 -6.69 8.93 16.01
CA ASN A 418 -5.37 8.33 16.12
C ASN A 418 -4.46 9.24 16.96
N LYS A 419 -3.51 8.67 17.72
CA LYS A 419 -2.52 9.48 18.47
C LYS A 419 -1.69 10.41 17.56
N SER A 420 -1.58 10.10 16.26
CA SER A 420 -0.93 10.95 15.26
C SER A 420 -1.75 12.18 14.86
N GLU A 421 -3.04 12.24 15.21
CA GLU A 421 -4.02 13.22 14.69
C GLU A 421 -4.08 13.24 13.15
N ARG A 422 -3.68 12.14 12.51
CA ARG A 422 -3.62 11.97 11.07
C ARG A 422 -4.41 10.76 10.61
N TYR A 423 -4.89 10.85 9.38
CA TYR A 423 -5.41 9.68 8.68
C TYR A 423 -4.25 8.76 8.30
N GLU A 424 -4.31 7.51 8.77
CA GLU A 424 -3.28 6.51 8.49
C GLU A 424 -3.75 5.55 7.41
N CYS A 425 -3.07 5.58 6.26
CA CYS A 425 -3.21 4.61 5.19
C CYS A 425 -1.93 3.75 5.12
N ARG A 426 -1.96 2.58 5.76
CA ARG A 426 -0.75 1.77 6.01
C ARG A 426 -0.98 0.30 5.65
N TRP A 427 0.11 -0.38 5.35
CA TRP A 427 0.17 -1.83 5.38
C TRP A 427 0.83 -2.25 6.70
N SER A 428 0.01 -2.64 7.68
CA SER A 428 0.45 -2.91 9.05
C SER A 428 0.50 -4.40 9.31
N THR A 429 1.44 -4.84 10.16
CA THR A 429 1.51 -6.23 10.60
C THR A 429 0.63 -6.42 11.83
N VAL A 430 -0.22 -7.45 11.79
CA VAL A 430 -1.06 -7.85 12.92
C VAL A 430 -0.79 -9.29 13.32
N LYS A 431 -1.00 -9.57 14.60
CA LYS A 431 -1.09 -10.91 15.17
C LYS A 431 -2.53 -11.24 15.49
N ILE A 432 -2.99 -12.40 15.04
CA ILE A 432 -4.28 -12.98 15.46
C ILE A 432 -4.11 -13.59 16.84
N THR A 433 -4.85 -13.08 17.83
CA THR A 433 -4.81 -13.59 19.20
C THR A 433 -5.86 -14.68 19.40
N LYS A 434 -5.55 -15.62 20.29
CA LYS A 434 -6.50 -16.66 20.69
C LYS A 434 -7.74 -16.05 21.34
N SER A 435 -8.88 -16.14 20.67
CA SER A 435 -10.12 -15.46 21.03
C SER A 435 -11.35 -16.35 20.84
N GLN A 436 -12.53 -15.86 21.23
CA GLN A 436 -13.81 -16.51 20.97
C GLN A 436 -14.29 -16.33 19.51
N ALA A 437 -13.69 -15.42 18.75
CA ALA A 437 -14.18 -15.01 17.45
C ALA A 437 -14.29 -16.18 16.46
N ILE A 438 -15.52 -16.53 16.07
CA ILE A 438 -15.79 -17.64 15.16
C ILE A 438 -15.08 -17.46 13.81
N MET A 439 -14.95 -16.22 13.35
CA MET A 439 -14.34 -15.86 12.08
C MET A 439 -12.82 -16.03 12.08
N LEU A 440 -12.16 -16.08 13.25
CA LEU A 440 -10.70 -16.20 13.36
C LEU A 440 -10.24 -17.60 13.79
N ARG A 441 -11.17 -18.54 13.89
CA ARG A 441 -10.88 -19.91 14.32
C ARG A 441 -9.78 -20.57 13.48
N GLY A 442 -8.75 -21.07 14.17
CA GLY A 442 -7.61 -21.74 13.52
C GLY A 442 -6.68 -20.79 12.77
N MET A 443 -6.77 -19.48 13.03
CA MET A 443 -5.80 -18.48 12.58
C MET A 443 -4.92 -18.00 13.73
N ASP A 444 -5.14 -18.50 14.95
CA ASP A 444 -4.46 -18.10 16.18
C ASP A 444 -2.93 -18.14 16.02
N GLU A 445 -2.24 -17.15 16.59
CA GLU A 445 -0.77 -17.00 16.54
C GLU A 445 -0.19 -16.76 15.13
N SER A 446 -1.02 -16.55 14.11
CA SER A 446 -0.57 -16.06 12.81
C SER A 446 -0.23 -14.58 12.88
N ILE A 447 0.83 -14.19 12.16
CA ILE A 447 1.38 -12.84 12.07
C ILE A 447 1.51 -12.48 10.60
N PHE A 448 0.76 -11.51 10.10
CA PHE A 448 0.77 -11.14 8.69
C PHE A 448 0.20 -9.74 8.45
N GLY A 449 0.40 -9.22 7.24
CA GLY A 449 0.02 -7.86 6.88
C GLY A 449 -1.47 -7.69 6.61
N VAL A 450 -1.99 -6.50 6.87
CA VAL A 450 -3.36 -6.08 6.58
C VAL A 450 -3.41 -4.59 6.25
N TRP A 451 -4.36 -4.19 5.40
CA TRP A 451 -4.58 -2.78 5.09
C TRP A 451 -5.20 -2.05 6.28
N VAL A 452 -4.68 -0.86 6.58
CA VAL A 452 -5.19 0.08 7.57
C VAL A 452 -5.52 1.39 6.85
N ALA A 453 -6.69 1.96 7.13
CA ALA A 453 -7.19 3.14 6.43
C ALA A 453 -8.19 3.91 7.33
N HIS A 454 -7.71 4.60 8.37
CA HIS A 454 -8.58 5.31 9.31
C HIS A 454 -7.93 6.56 9.95
N GLY A 455 -8.75 7.56 10.28
CA GLY A 455 -8.36 8.72 11.11
C GLY A 455 -8.79 8.60 12.57
N GLU A 456 -9.82 7.78 12.85
CA GLU A 456 -10.38 7.54 14.18
C GLU A 456 -10.39 6.04 14.49
N GLY A 457 -9.21 5.42 14.61
CA GLY A 457 -9.10 3.97 14.87
C GLY A 457 -8.65 3.60 16.27
N ARG A 458 -8.46 4.57 17.15
CA ARG A 458 -7.88 4.32 18.47
C ARG A 458 -8.95 3.85 19.45
N PHE A 459 -8.90 2.57 19.84
CA PHE A 459 -9.70 2.04 20.94
C PHE A 459 -9.44 2.81 22.25
N VAL A 460 -10.51 3.37 22.80
CA VAL A 460 -10.56 4.05 24.10
C VAL A 460 -11.66 3.39 24.93
N PHE A 461 -11.38 3.20 26.22
CA PHE A 461 -12.24 2.52 27.16
C PHE A 461 -12.71 3.49 28.23
N LYS A 462 -13.95 3.30 28.71
CA LYS A 462 -14.50 4.08 29.82
C LYS A 462 -13.64 4.00 31.09
N ASP A 463 -13.13 2.80 31.40
CA ASP A 463 -12.14 2.57 32.45
C ASP A 463 -11.34 1.28 32.21
N ASP A 464 -10.25 1.09 32.97
CA ASP A 464 -9.32 -0.04 32.82
C ASP A 464 -9.96 -1.42 33.07
N ARG A 465 -11.12 -1.50 33.75
CA ARG A 465 -11.82 -2.78 33.96
C ARG A 465 -12.35 -3.30 32.64
N VAL A 466 -12.94 -2.43 31.82
CA VAL A 466 -13.49 -2.80 30.50
C VAL A 466 -12.43 -3.55 29.67
N TYR A 467 -11.22 -3.00 29.57
CA TYR A 467 -10.14 -3.66 28.83
C TYR A 467 -9.70 -4.99 29.48
N ARG A 468 -9.55 -5.03 30.81
CA ARG A 468 -9.20 -6.27 31.51
C ARG A 468 -10.25 -7.36 31.32
N ASP A 469 -11.53 -7.01 31.31
CA ASP A 469 -12.62 -7.95 31.13
C ASP A 469 -12.65 -8.49 29.68
N LEU A 470 -12.34 -7.65 28.68
CA LEU A 470 -12.15 -8.12 27.29
C LEU A 470 -11.02 -9.13 27.18
N VAL A 471 -9.91 -8.90 27.88
CA VAL A 471 -8.77 -9.84 27.90
C VAL A 471 -9.15 -11.13 28.61
N ALA A 472 -9.80 -11.04 29.78
CA ALA A 472 -10.22 -12.20 30.57
C ALA A 472 -11.23 -13.08 29.81
N ASP A 473 -12.19 -12.46 29.14
CA ASP A 473 -13.22 -13.15 28.36
C ASP A 473 -12.76 -13.59 26.96
N LYS A 474 -11.49 -13.31 26.61
CA LYS A 474 -10.88 -13.63 25.31
C LYS A 474 -11.59 -12.98 24.14
N CYS A 475 -12.01 -11.73 24.34
CA CYS A 475 -12.62 -10.89 23.32
C CYS A 475 -11.59 -10.09 22.50
N VAL A 476 -10.34 -9.98 22.94
CA VAL A 476 -9.25 -9.38 22.14
C VAL A 476 -8.86 -10.33 21.01
N CYS A 477 -9.01 -9.87 19.77
CA CYS A 477 -8.90 -10.71 18.57
C CYS A 477 -7.66 -10.41 17.72
N LEU A 478 -7.27 -9.14 17.62
CA LEU A 478 -6.14 -8.70 16.79
C LEU A 478 -5.27 -7.70 17.55
N ARG A 479 -3.96 -7.79 17.34
CA ARG A 479 -2.99 -6.80 17.81
C ARG A 479 -2.04 -6.39 16.70
N TYR A 480 -1.78 -5.11 16.53
CA TYR A 480 -0.62 -4.57 15.83
C TYR A 480 0.66 -5.04 16.51
N VAL A 481 1.65 -5.43 15.72
CA VAL A 481 2.92 -5.96 16.21
C VAL A 481 4.11 -5.29 15.55
N ASP A 482 5.25 -5.36 16.24
CA ASP A 482 6.54 -4.93 15.69
C ASP A 482 7.12 -5.93 14.67
N ASP A 483 8.30 -5.62 14.13
CA ASP A 483 9.01 -6.48 13.18
C ASP A 483 9.38 -7.88 13.76
N TYR A 484 9.36 -8.04 15.10
CA TYR A 484 9.61 -9.31 15.80
C TYR A 484 8.32 -10.08 16.11
N GLY A 485 7.15 -9.51 15.80
CA GLY A 485 5.86 -10.13 16.06
C GLY A 485 5.33 -9.93 17.48
N ALA A 486 5.93 -9.02 18.25
CA ALA A 486 5.47 -8.67 19.59
C ALA A 486 4.44 -7.52 19.53
N PRO A 487 3.34 -7.56 20.31
CA PRO A 487 2.41 -6.45 20.41
C PRO A 487 3.11 -5.13 20.74
N THR A 488 2.74 -4.05 20.07
CA THR A 488 3.44 -2.78 20.18
C THR A 488 2.50 -1.57 20.24
N GLU A 489 2.96 -0.51 20.90
CA GLU A 489 2.36 0.82 20.86
C GLU A 489 3.23 1.82 20.08
N ALA A 490 4.35 1.37 19.53
CA ALA A 490 5.25 2.21 18.76
C ALA A 490 4.64 2.54 17.39
N TYR A 491 4.53 3.84 17.10
CA TYR A 491 4.15 4.34 15.79
C TYR A 491 5.32 4.18 14.79
N PRO A 492 5.08 3.87 13.49
CA PRO A 492 3.78 3.64 12.85
C PRO A 492 3.36 2.15 12.84
N MET A 493 4.10 1.25 13.49
CA MET A 493 3.76 -0.19 13.54
C MET A 493 2.40 -0.42 14.22
N ASN A 494 2.12 0.36 15.26
CA ASN A 494 0.77 0.66 15.73
C ASN A 494 0.34 2.04 15.21
N PRO A 495 -0.53 2.10 14.19
CA PRO A 495 -0.83 3.36 13.50
C PRO A 495 -1.74 4.30 14.30
N ASN A 496 -2.55 3.80 15.23
CA ASN A 496 -3.50 4.63 15.98
C ASN A 496 -3.13 4.87 17.44
N GLY A 497 -2.19 4.10 17.99
CA GLY A 497 -1.77 4.20 19.38
C GLY A 497 -2.69 3.51 20.37
N SER A 498 -3.50 2.54 19.94
CA SER A 498 -4.31 1.70 20.82
C SER A 498 -3.44 0.87 21.77
N VAL A 499 -3.91 0.72 23.01
CA VAL A 499 -3.20 0.01 24.08
C VAL A 499 -2.84 -1.42 23.69
N GLU A 500 -1.59 -1.83 23.98
CA GLU A 500 -1.04 -3.15 23.63
C GLU A 500 -1.28 -3.56 22.16
N GLY A 501 -1.32 -2.57 21.25
CA GLY A 501 -1.55 -2.82 19.82
C GLY A 501 -2.98 -3.20 19.46
N LEU A 502 -3.99 -3.06 20.33
CA LEU A 502 -5.34 -3.55 20.03
C LEU A 502 -5.87 -3.05 18.67
N ALA A 503 -6.31 -3.98 17.81
CA ALA A 503 -6.80 -3.69 16.46
C ALA A 503 -8.20 -4.28 16.17
N GLY A 504 -8.69 -5.18 17.02
CA GLY A 504 -10.03 -5.76 16.87
C GLY A 504 -10.47 -6.58 18.07
N ILE A 505 -11.79 -6.62 18.28
CA ILE A 505 -12.48 -7.26 19.40
C ILE A 505 -13.72 -8.01 18.94
N CYS A 506 -14.21 -8.96 19.74
CA CYS A 506 -15.48 -9.65 19.48
C CYS A 506 -16.45 -9.57 20.68
N SER A 507 -17.69 -9.99 20.44
CA SER A 507 -18.67 -10.30 21.49
C SER A 507 -18.21 -11.47 22.36
N LYS A 508 -18.77 -11.58 23.58
CA LYS A 508 -18.43 -12.65 24.54
C LYS A 508 -18.67 -14.06 24.01
N ASP A 509 -19.67 -14.23 23.15
CA ASP A 509 -19.97 -15.48 22.47
C ASP A 509 -19.22 -15.66 21.15
N GLY A 510 -18.42 -14.68 20.74
CA GLY A 510 -17.56 -14.72 19.56
C GLY A 510 -18.24 -14.56 18.21
N ARG A 511 -19.56 -14.36 18.15
CA ARG A 511 -20.32 -14.28 16.88
C ARG A 511 -20.25 -12.92 16.20
N HIS A 512 -19.97 -11.86 16.94
CA HIS A 512 -19.90 -10.49 16.42
C HIS A 512 -18.46 -10.00 16.53
N LEU A 513 -17.82 -9.69 15.40
CA LEU A 513 -16.41 -9.27 15.33
C LEU A 513 -16.33 -7.85 14.78
N ALA A 514 -15.59 -6.98 15.48
CA ALA A 514 -15.31 -5.61 15.07
C ALA A 514 -13.80 -5.39 14.99
N MET A 515 -13.32 -4.85 13.87
CA MET A 515 -11.90 -4.59 13.66
C MET A 515 -11.65 -3.34 12.83
N MET A 516 -10.58 -2.62 13.13
CA MET A 516 -10.19 -1.41 12.38
C MET A 516 -9.49 -1.71 11.04
N PRO A 517 -8.61 -2.72 10.94
CA PRO A 517 -8.02 -3.09 9.65
C PRO A 517 -9.04 -3.68 8.66
N HIS A 518 -8.68 -3.66 7.37
CA HIS A 518 -9.52 -4.06 6.24
C HIS A 518 -9.09 -5.41 5.62
N PRO A 519 -9.49 -6.57 6.20
CA PRO A 519 -9.17 -7.88 5.62
C PRO A 519 -9.81 -8.11 4.24
N GLU A 520 -10.95 -7.49 3.96
CA GLU A 520 -11.68 -7.56 2.69
C GLU A 520 -10.91 -6.90 1.53
N ARG A 521 -10.01 -5.96 1.83
CA ARG A 521 -9.14 -5.30 0.85
C ARG A 521 -7.92 -6.14 0.46
N CYS A 522 -7.71 -7.28 1.09
CA CYS A 522 -6.57 -8.15 0.83
C CYS A 522 -6.92 -9.64 0.83
N VAL A 523 -8.10 -10.02 0.32
CA VAL A 523 -8.55 -11.42 0.14
C VAL A 523 -7.95 -12.13 -1.07
N GLN A 524 -7.17 -11.42 -1.89
CA GLN A 524 -6.43 -12.00 -3.03
C GLN A 524 -4.94 -11.66 -2.93
N PRO A 525 -4.04 -12.57 -3.32
CA PRO A 525 -2.59 -12.34 -3.23
C PRO A 525 -2.11 -11.04 -3.89
N PHE A 526 -2.64 -10.68 -5.06
CA PHE A 526 -2.22 -9.45 -5.77
C PHE A 526 -2.62 -8.15 -5.06
N GLN A 527 -3.51 -8.21 -4.07
CA GLN A 527 -3.91 -7.05 -3.28
C GLN A 527 -2.93 -6.75 -2.13
N TRP A 528 -1.92 -7.59 -1.95
CA TRP A 528 -0.91 -7.41 -0.91
C TRP A 528 0.25 -6.58 -1.49
N PRO A 529 0.60 -5.45 -0.88
CA PRO A 529 1.70 -4.61 -1.35
C PRO A 529 3.06 -5.25 -1.00
N TYR A 530 3.09 -6.14 -0.01
CA TYR A 530 4.26 -6.91 0.37
C TYR A 530 3.87 -8.35 0.71
N MET A 531 4.65 -9.30 0.20
CA MET A 531 4.50 -10.71 0.50
C MET A 531 5.88 -11.36 0.59
N PRO A 532 6.15 -12.20 1.61
CA PRO A 532 7.37 -13.00 1.65
C PRO A 532 7.49 -13.83 0.37
N ARG A 533 8.70 -13.94 -0.18
CA ARG A 533 8.91 -14.65 -1.45
C ARG A 533 8.44 -16.11 -1.40
N ASP A 534 8.63 -16.79 -0.28
CA ASP A 534 8.17 -18.19 -0.11
C ASP A 534 6.64 -18.33 -0.12
N TRP A 535 5.90 -17.24 0.08
CA TRP A 535 4.44 -17.22 0.06
C TRP A 535 3.87 -16.92 -1.33
N THR A 536 4.70 -16.52 -2.30
CA THR A 536 4.25 -16.19 -3.67
C THR A 536 3.62 -17.39 -4.41
N ASN A 537 3.81 -18.61 -3.90
CA ASN A 537 3.18 -19.82 -4.43
C ASN A 537 1.75 -20.05 -3.92
N PHE A 538 1.33 -19.37 -2.84
CA PHE A 538 -0.03 -19.50 -2.32
C PHE A 538 -1.04 -18.97 -3.33
N GLN A 539 -2.11 -19.75 -3.54
CA GLN A 539 -3.18 -19.38 -4.47
C GLN A 539 -4.22 -18.48 -3.80
N LYS A 540 -4.34 -18.56 -2.47
CA LYS A 540 -5.29 -17.80 -1.66
C LYS A 540 -4.59 -16.87 -0.70
N SER A 541 -5.20 -15.72 -0.47
CA SER A 541 -4.80 -14.87 0.65
C SER A 541 -5.12 -15.57 1.98
N PRO A 542 -4.23 -15.48 2.99
CA PRO A 542 -4.55 -15.85 4.37
C PRO A 542 -5.85 -15.22 4.90
N TRP A 543 -6.18 -13.98 4.50
CA TRP A 543 -7.41 -13.31 4.94
C TRP A 543 -8.70 -13.91 4.37
N GLU A 544 -8.64 -14.67 3.27
CA GLU A 544 -9.82 -15.41 2.75
C GLU A 544 -10.35 -16.41 3.80
N LYS A 545 -9.47 -16.97 4.64
CA LYS A 545 -9.85 -17.90 5.71
C LYS A 545 -10.84 -17.28 6.70
N MET A 546 -10.75 -15.99 6.97
CA MET A 546 -11.64 -15.32 7.92
C MET A 546 -13.11 -15.36 7.46
N PHE A 547 -13.35 -15.00 6.20
CA PHE A 547 -14.68 -15.04 5.58
C PHE A 547 -15.20 -16.47 5.45
N ARG A 548 -14.31 -17.41 5.11
CA ARG A 548 -14.63 -18.83 5.04
C ARG A 548 -15.01 -19.41 6.39
N ASN A 549 -14.32 -19.06 7.47
CA ASN A 549 -14.69 -19.48 8.82
C ASN A 549 -16.12 -19.02 9.18
N ALA A 550 -16.53 -17.81 8.76
CA ALA A 550 -17.91 -17.34 8.93
C ALA A 550 -18.91 -18.23 8.19
N TYR A 551 -18.60 -18.58 6.93
CA TYR A 551 -19.43 -19.44 6.10
C TYR A 551 -19.54 -20.85 6.69
N GLU A 552 -18.41 -21.43 7.08
CA GLU A 552 -18.31 -22.75 7.72
C GLU A 552 -19.14 -22.83 9.00
N TRP A 553 -19.10 -21.77 9.82
CA TRP A 553 -19.92 -21.69 11.02
C TRP A 553 -21.42 -21.74 10.68
N CYS A 554 -21.88 -20.95 9.70
CA CYS A 554 -23.30 -20.87 9.31
C CYS A 554 -23.89 -22.21 8.83
N ILE A 555 -23.09 -23.04 8.18
CA ILE A 555 -23.54 -24.36 7.67
C ILE A 555 -23.36 -25.49 8.70
N SER A 556 -22.69 -25.21 9.82
CA SER A 556 -22.45 -26.18 10.89
C SER A 556 -23.42 -26.06 12.07
N VAL A 557 -24.17 -24.95 12.15
CA VAL A 557 -25.07 -24.59 13.25
C VAL A 557 -26.51 -24.47 12.76
#